data_AF-A0A9W7E2B4-F1
#
_entry.id   AF-A0A9W7E2B4-F1
#
_cell.length_a   1.000
_cell.length_b   1.000
_cell.length_c   1.000
_cell.angle_alpha   90.00
_cell.angle_beta   90.00
_cell.angle_gamma   90.00
#
_symmetry.space_group_name_H-M   'P 1'
#
loop_
_entity.id
_entity.type
_entity.pdbx_description
1 polymer ?
#
loop_
_entity_poly.entity_id
_entity_poly.type
_entity_poly.pdbx_seq_one_letter_code
_entity_poly.pdbx_strand_id
1 'polypeptide(L)'
;MTGAPIPGEHWVKVSFKEEVTRVDSVKITWEKADSNDWVVEYLGGGGEWEGIYDSREGKHGRIKVSDTVLVDEVKELGRRGEIRGGTKEVRLRIRKPNTRWGTSVWNWEIVGA
;
A
#
# COMPACT_ATOMS: atom_id res chain seq x y z
N MET A 1 22.33 -12.72 -0.57
CA MET A 1 22.33 -11.42 0.13
C MET A 1 21.96 -11.68 1.59
N THR A 2 22.79 -11.24 2.53
CA THR A 2 22.60 -11.41 3.99
C THR A 2 22.37 -10.03 4.61
N GLY A 3 21.13 -9.56 4.54
CA GLY A 3 20.72 -8.33 5.23
C GLY A 3 20.25 -8.64 6.65
N ALA A 4 20.54 -7.76 7.61
CA ALA A 4 19.93 -7.83 8.93
C ALA A 4 18.41 -7.60 8.78
N PRO A 5 17.56 -8.39 9.45
CA PRO A 5 16.12 -8.17 9.45
C PRO A 5 15.81 -6.75 9.93
N ILE A 6 14.91 -6.05 9.25
CA ILE A 6 14.29 -4.84 9.79
C ILE A 6 13.05 -5.28 10.56
N PRO A 7 13.08 -5.33 11.91
CA PRO A 7 11.98 -5.86 12.70
C PRO A 7 10.77 -4.92 12.64
N GLY A 8 9.58 -5.49 12.83
CA GLY A 8 8.33 -4.76 12.95
C GLY A 8 7.62 -4.46 11.63
N GLU A 9 6.53 -3.70 11.74
CA GLU A 9 5.78 -3.19 10.60
C GLU A 9 6.51 -1.99 10.00
N HIS A 10 6.43 -1.86 8.67
CA HIS A 10 7.03 -0.75 7.93
C HIS A 10 5.97 -0.02 7.14
N TRP A 11 6.26 1.20 6.70
CA TRP A 11 5.36 1.93 5.83
C TRP A 11 6.11 2.74 4.78
N VAL A 12 5.42 3.02 3.68
CA VAL A 12 5.80 4.04 2.69
C VAL A 12 4.66 5.05 2.65
N LYS A 13 4.96 6.34 2.76
CA LYS A 13 3.98 7.42 2.81
C LYS A 13 4.18 8.38 1.65
N VAL A 14 3.07 8.85 1.08
CA VAL A 14 3.02 9.95 0.13
C VAL A 14 2.26 11.11 0.77
N SER A 15 2.85 12.31 0.70
CA SER A 15 2.19 13.55 1.10
C SER A 15 1.86 14.36 -0.15
N PHE A 16 0.59 14.70 -0.32
CA PHE A 16 0.05 15.44 -1.45
C PHE A 16 0.03 16.95 -1.15
N LYS A 17 0.16 17.76 -2.21
CA LYS A 17 0.04 19.23 -2.07
C LYS A 17 -1.41 19.65 -1.81
N GLU A 18 -2.32 19.03 -2.54
CA GLU A 18 -3.77 19.23 -2.48
C GLU A 18 -4.42 18.10 -1.69
N GLU A 19 -5.64 18.35 -1.21
CA GLU A 19 -6.40 17.32 -0.52
C GLU A 19 -6.92 16.28 -1.52
N VAL A 20 -6.72 15.02 -1.19
CA VAL A 20 -7.26 13.86 -1.88
C VAL A 20 -8.53 13.45 -1.15
N THR A 21 -9.62 13.31 -1.88
CA THR A 21 -10.94 12.91 -1.33
C THR A 21 -11.27 11.45 -1.63
N ARG A 22 -10.49 10.82 -2.51
CA ARG A 22 -10.76 9.49 -3.02
C ARG A 22 -9.51 8.80 -3.55
N VAL A 23 -9.45 7.49 -3.34
CA VAL A 23 -8.54 6.58 -4.05
C VAL A 23 -9.37 5.60 -4.88
N ASP A 24 -9.19 5.61 -6.20
CA ASP A 24 -9.92 4.73 -7.11
C ASP A 24 -9.19 3.41 -7.34
N SER A 25 -7.86 3.46 -7.40
CA SER A 25 -7.03 2.28 -7.62
C SER A 25 -5.66 2.41 -6.96
N VAL A 26 -5.09 1.26 -6.64
CA VAL A 26 -3.74 1.15 -6.07
C VAL A 26 -2.98 0.06 -6.81
N LYS A 27 -1.73 0.35 -7.16
CA LYS A 27 -0.82 -0.63 -7.74
C LYS A 27 0.52 -0.60 -7.02
N ILE A 28 0.95 -1.76 -6.53
CA ILE A 28 2.22 -1.93 -5.83
C ILE A 28 3.09 -2.85 -6.66
N THR A 29 4.25 -2.35 -7.08
CA THR A 29 5.27 -3.16 -7.74
C THR A 29 6.33 -3.51 -6.70
N TRP A 30 6.44 -4.79 -6.39
CA TRP A 30 7.45 -5.37 -5.52
C TRP A 30 8.64 -5.85 -6.34
N GLU A 31 9.84 -5.75 -5.77
CA GLU A 31 10.96 -6.55 -6.23
C GLU A 31 10.91 -7.96 -5.58
N LYS A 32 12.07 -8.63 -5.50
CA LYS A 32 12.19 -10.00 -4.97
C LYS A 32 11.74 -10.15 -3.51
N ALA A 33 11.78 -9.08 -2.72
CA ALA A 33 11.33 -9.08 -1.33
C ALA A 33 9.92 -8.48 -1.24
N ASP A 34 8.90 -9.30 -1.34
CA ASP A 34 7.49 -8.86 -1.41
C ASP A 34 6.75 -9.04 -0.06
N SER A 35 5.47 -8.69 -0.06
CA SER A 35 4.53 -8.97 1.02
C SER A 35 3.17 -9.37 0.46
N ASN A 36 2.47 -10.25 1.19
CA ASN A 36 1.05 -10.55 1.00
C ASN A 36 0.17 -9.87 2.07
N ASP A 37 0.78 -9.06 2.93
CA ASP A 37 0.18 -8.60 4.16
C ASP A 37 0.47 -7.11 4.37
N TRP A 38 -0.34 -6.32 3.67
CA TRP A 38 -0.25 -4.89 3.61
C TRP A 38 -1.64 -4.24 3.61
N VAL A 39 -1.67 -2.96 3.95
CA VAL A 39 -2.88 -2.13 3.96
C VAL A 39 -2.57 -0.77 3.39
N VAL A 40 -3.58 -0.14 2.78
CA VAL A 40 -3.52 1.25 2.34
C VAL A 40 -4.38 2.06 3.29
N GLU A 41 -3.82 3.13 3.84
CA GLU A 41 -4.43 3.94 4.88
C GLU A 41 -4.26 5.43 4.56
N TYR A 42 -5.19 6.27 5.00
CA TYR A 42 -5.06 7.73 4.98
C TYR A 42 -4.97 8.31 6.39
N LEU A 43 -4.36 9.49 6.53
CA LEU A 43 -4.41 10.24 7.79
C LEU A 43 -5.73 11.00 7.88
N GLY A 44 -6.61 10.56 8.78
CA GLY A 44 -7.90 11.23 9.02
C GLY A 44 -7.76 12.54 9.79
N GLY A 45 -8.83 13.32 9.83
CA GLY A 45 -8.84 14.65 10.47
C GLY A 45 -8.53 14.63 11.98
N GLY A 46 -8.73 13.50 12.65
CA GLY A 46 -8.36 13.30 14.06
C GLY A 46 -6.87 13.00 14.29
N GLY A 47 -6.05 12.88 13.23
CA GLY A 47 -4.65 12.48 13.32
C GLY A 47 -4.43 10.96 13.43
N GLU A 48 -5.48 10.16 13.27
CA GLU A 48 -5.43 8.70 13.25
C GLU A 48 -5.39 8.17 11.81
N TRP A 49 -4.77 7.00 11.62
CA TRP A 49 -4.72 6.34 10.32
C TRP A 49 -5.97 5.49 10.11
N GLU A 50 -6.69 5.76 9.03
CA GLU A 50 -7.93 5.07 8.65
C GLU A 50 -7.70 4.21 7.40
N GLY A 51 -8.30 3.02 7.37
CA GLY A 51 -8.08 2.03 6.31
C GLY A 51 -8.90 2.31 5.04
N ILE A 52 -8.23 2.27 3.89
CA ILE A 52 -8.81 2.29 2.54
C ILE A 52 -8.99 0.86 2.04
N TYR A 53 -7.94 0.05 2.20
CA TYR A 53 -7.90 -1.31 1.68
C TYR A 53 -7.01 -2.22 2.55
N ASP A 54 -7.50 -3.43 2.83
CA ASP A 54 -6.73 -4.49 3.49
C ASP A 54 -6.55 -5.68 2.54
N SER A 55 -5.30 -6.04 2.24
CA SER A 55 -4.96 -7.18 1.36
C SER A 55 -5.47 -8.53 1.86
N ARG A 56 -5.76 -8.69 3.15
CA ARG A 56 -6.33 -9.92 3.72
C ARG A 56 -7.84 -10.04 3.52
N GLU A 57 -8.53 -8.91 3.39
CA GLU A 57 -10.00 -8.87 3.30
C GLU A 57 -10.50 -8.56 1.88
N GLY A 58 -9.69 -7.84 1.10
CA GLY A 58 -10.02 -7.42 -0.26
C GLY A 58 -9.52 -8.40 -1.33
N LYS A 59 -10.25 -8.42 -2.46
CA LYS A 59 -9.76 -9.05 -3.69
C LYS A 59 -8.83 -8.08 -4.41
N HIS A 60 -7.63 -8.55 -4.74
CA HIS A 60 -6.67 -7.86 -5.58
C HIS A 60 -6.09 -8.84 -6.60
N GLY A 61 -5.64 -8.33 -7.73
CA GLY A 61 -4.83 -9.11 -8.67
C GLY A 61 -3.39 -9.18 -8.16
N ARG A 62 -2.81 -10.37 -8.12
CA ARG A 62 -1.37 -10.56 -7.93
C ARG A 62 -0.77 -11.14 -9.21
N ILE A 63 0.11 -10.40 -9.85
CA ILE A 63 0.66 -10.72 -11.17
C ILE A 63 2.17 -10.92 -11.04
N LYS A 64 2.66 -12.08 -11.47
CA LYS A 64 4.09 -12.31 -11.61
C LYS A 64 4.58 -11.78 -12.96
N VAL A 65 5.31 -10.67 -12.93
CA VAL A 65 5.88 -10.05 -14.15
C VAL A 65 7.20 -10.73 -14.52
N SER A 66 8.00 -11.10 -13.53
CA SER A 66 9.24 -11.87 -13.70
C SER A 66 9.57 -12.67 -12.44
N ASP A 67 10.70 -13.37 -12.41
CA ASP A 67 11.17 -14.07 -11.20
C ASP A 67 11.55 -13.13 -10.05
N THR A 68 11.69 -11.83 -10.31
CA THR A 68 12.09 -10.84 -9.32
C THR A 68 11.11 -9.69 -9.19
N VAL A 69 10.01 -9.68 -9.94
CA VAL A 69 9.03 -8.59 -9.94
C VAL A 69 7.60 -9.15 -9.82
N LEU A 70 6.88 -8.67 -8.80
CA LEU A 70 5.48 -8.97 -8.55
C LEU A 70 4.69 -7.67 -8.52
N VAL A 71 3.47 -7.69 -9.03
CA VAL A 71 2.56 -6.56 -8.98
C VAL A 71 1.29 -6.96 -8.25
N ASP A 72 0.96 -6.22 -7.20
CA ASP A 72 -0.39 -6.22 -6.62
C ASP A 72 -1.18 -5.06 -7.20
N GLU A 73 -2.41 -5.34 -7.65
CA GLU A 73 -3.29 -4.35 -8.26
C GLU A 73 -4.69 -4.44 -7.65
N VAL A 74 -5.15 -3.32 -7.10
CA VAL A 74 -6.52 -3.12 -6.64
C VAL A 74 -7.21 -2.19 -7.62
N LYS A 75 -8.19 -2.72 -8.35
CA LYS A 75 -9.04 -1.94 -9.26
C LYS A 75 -10.36 -1.62 -8.58
N GLU A 76 -10.91 -0.46 -8.93
CA GLU A 76 -12.29 -0.08 -8.61
C GLU A 76 -12.62 -0.19 -7.11
N LEU A 77 -11.89 0.54 -6.26
CA LEU A 77 -12.15 0.59 -4.81
C LEU A 77 -13.58 1.04 -4.47
N GLY A 78 -14.26 1.74 -5.39
CA GLY A 78 -15.64 2.16 -5.24
C GLY A 78 -15.81 3.00 -3.96
N ARG A 79 -16.83 2.68 -3.15
CA ARG A 79 -17.07 3.38 -1.89
C ARG A 79 -15.97 3.18 -0.84
N ARG A 80 -15.19 2.11 -0.91
CA ARG A 80 -14.06 1.89 0.03
C ARG A 80 -12.92 2.89 -0.22
N GLY A 81 -12.87 3.46 -1.42
CA GLY A 81 -11.90 4.46 -1.80
C GLY A 81 -12.19 5.86 -1.26
N GLU A 82 -13.37 6.12 -0.70
CA GLU A 82 -13.77 7.46 -0.24
C GLU A 82 -13.05 7.84 1.05
N ILE A 83 -12.46 9.04 1.07
CA ILE A 83 -11.72 9.60 2.19
C ILE A 83 -12.61 10.63 2.88
N ARG A 84 -13.03 10.33 4.11
CA ARG A 84 -13.92 11.20 4.86
C ARG A 84 -13.21 12.48 5.29
N GLY A 85 -13.68 13.62 4.81
CA GLY A 85 -13.09 14.92 5.12
C GLY A 85 -11.79 15.23 4.35
N GLY A 86 -11.41 14.38 3.39
CA GLY A 86 -10.17 14.53 2.63
C GLY A 86 -8.92 14.23 3.45
N THR A 87 -7.80 14.06 2.75
CA THR A 87 -6.48 13.89 3.38
C THR A 87 -5.40 14.49 2.49
N LYS A 88 -4.25 14.80 3.08
CA LYS A 88 -3.01 15.03 2.32
C LYS A 88 -2.01 13.90 2.46
N GLU A 89 -2.32 12.86 3.22
CA GLU A 89 -1.37 11.79 3.50
C GLU A 89 -2.01 10.42 3.29
N VAL A 90 -1.39 9.62 2.44
CA VAL A 90 -1.74 8.23 2.22
C VAL A 90 -0.49 7.39 2.44
N ARG A 91 -0.62 6.23 3.08
CA ARG A 91 0.48 5.29 3.27
C ARG A 91 0.12 3.87 2.86
N LEU A 92 1.12 3.16 2.38
CA LEU A 92 1.16 1.71 2.30
C LEU A 92 1.82 1.22 3.59
N ARG A 93 1.07 0.57 4.47
CA ARG A 93 1.61 -0.09 5.66
C ARG A 93 1.78 -1.58 5.39
N ILE A 94 2.99 -2.07 5.60
CA ILE A 94 3.42 -3.43 5.35
C ILE A 94 3.57 -4.10 6.71
N ARG A 95 2.65 -5.01 7.03
CA ARG A 95 2.56 -5.66 8.35
C ARG A 95 3.54 -6.82 8.46
N LYS A 96 3.71 -7.58 7.36
CA LYS A 96 4.59 -8.76 7.36
C LYS A 96 5.27 -8.97 6.01
N PRO A 97 6.61 -8.99 5.95
CA PRO A 97 7.33 -9.40 4.76
C PRO A 97 7.17 -10.91 4.52
N ASN A 98 7.16 -11.34 3.26
CA ASN A 98 7.26 -12.76 2.93
C ASN A 98 8.69 -13.29 3.12
N THR A 99 9.67 -12.40 3.18
CA THR A 99 11.07 -12.74 3.34
C THR A 99 11.58 -12.43 4.75
N ARG A 100 12.69 -13.05 5.15
CA ARG A 100 13.31 -12.85 6.49
C ARG A 100 14.01 -11.51 6.72
N TRP A 101 14.12 -10.68 5.69
CA TRP A 101 15.09 -9.59 5.61
C TRP A 101 14.46 -8.26 5.20
N GLY A 102 13.16 -8.26 4.87
CA GLY A 102 12.36 -7.04 4.67
C GLY A 102 11.45 -7.13 3.46
N THR A 103 11.07 -5.95 2.98
CA THR A 103 10.29 -5.73 1.76
C THR A 103 10.99 -4.70 0.87
N SER A 104 10.87 -4.86 -0.45
CA SER A 104 11.35 -3.94 -1.46
C SER A 104 10.19 -3.54 -2.36
N VAL A 105 9.78 -2.29 -2.24
CA VAL A 105 8.78 -1.65 -3.10
C VAL A 105 9.54 -0.92 -4.19
N TRP A 106 9.40 -1.38 -5.43
CA TRP A 106 9.97 -0.73 -6.61
C TRP A 106 9.17 0.52 -7.00
N ASN A 107 7.84 0.39 -7.03
CA ASN A 107 6.95 1.47 -7.40
C ASN A 107 5.62 1.34 -6.65
N TRP A 108 5.04 2.47 -6.27
CA TRP A 108 3.71 2.52 -5.68
C TRP A 108 2.90 3.63 -6.36
N GLU A 109 1.83 3.22 -7.03
CA GLU A 109 0.93 4.11 -7.77
C GLU A 109 -0.41 4.17 -7.04
N ILE A 110 -0.89 5.40 -6.85
CA ILE A 110 -2.18 5.72 -6.25
C ILE A 110 -2.87 6.64 -7.24
N VAL A 111 -4.06 6.24 -7.70
CA VAL A 111 -4.86 7.04 -8.63
C VAL A 111 -6.19 7.34 -7.96
N GLY A 112 -6.60 8.61 -8.02
CA GLY A 112 -7.81 9.11 -7.40
C GLY A 112 -7.94 10.62 -7.58
N ALA A 113 -8.85 11.22 -6.80
CA ALA A 113 -9.18 12.64 -6.83
C ALA A 113 -9.34 13.21 -5.42
#